data_AF-A0A1V5V5W5-F1
#
_entry.id   AF-A0A1V5V5W5-F1
#
_cell.length_a   1.000
_cell.length_b   1.000
_cell.length_c   1.000
_cell.angle_alpha   90.00
_cell.angle_beta   90.00
_cell.angle_gamma   90.00
#
_symmetry.space_group_name_H-M   'P 1'
#
loop_
_entity.id
_entity.type
_entity.pdbx_description
1 polymer ?
#
loop_
_entity_poly.entity_id
_entity_poly.type
_entity_poly.pdbx_seq_one_letter_code
_entity_poly.pdbx_strand_id
1 'polypeptide(L)'
;MKDALHFFERMLIRETKRIWLQGTQGFDRLKQYSLAGINNKKFYGFQLHTYCFVSYTIALPKMLVKLQLRCYEEFLLARNVKNRMN
;
A
#
# COMPACT_ATOMS: atom_id res chain seq x y z
N MET A 1 4.59 -6.17 2.67
CA MET A 1 3.48 -5.42 3.31
C MET A 1 3.95 -4.56 4.50
N LYS A 2 4.76 -5.09 5.42
CA LYS A 2 5.34 -4.34 6.55
C LYS A 2 6.11 -3.06 6.14
N ASP A 3 6.96 -3.15 5.12
CA ASP A 3 7.71 -1.99 4.61
C ASP A 3 6.80 -0.90 4.04
N ALA A 4 5.69 -1.28 3.41
CA ALA A 4 4.71 -0.33 2.89
C ALA A 4 3.96 0.36 4.04
N LEU A 5 3.56 -0.38 5.08
CA LEU A 5 2.94 0.19 6.28
C LEU A 5 3.84 1.24 6.94
N HIS A 6 5.12 0.90 7.18
CA HIS A 6 6.08 1.87 7.73
C HIS A 6 6.31 3.08 6.84
N PHE A 7 6.28 2.89 5.52
CA PHE A 7 6.42 3.99 4.57
C PHE A 7 5.27 5.00 4.67
N PHE A 8 4.02 4.52 4.71
CA PHE A 8 2.84 5.39 4.73
C PHE A 8 2.53 5.99 6.10
N GLU A 9 3.11 5.50 7.19
CA GLU A 9 2.95 6.05 8.55
C GLU A 9 3.40 7.51 8.67
N ARG A 10 4.44 7.89 7.93
CA ARG A 10 5.03 9.23 7.97
C ARG A 10 4.47 10.14 6.87
N MET A 11 3.47 9.68 6.13
CA MET A 11 2.99 10.32 4.91
C MET A 11 1.58 10.87 5.10
N LEU A 12 1.31 12.05 4.54
CA LEU A 12 -0.02 12.67 4.63
C LEU A 12 -1.05 11.87 3.84
N ILE A 13 -2.28 11.78 4.36
CA ILE A 13 -3.37 11.02 3.71
C ILE A 13 -3.65 11.48 2.26
N ARG A 14 -3.40 12.76 1.95
CA ARG A 14 -3.53 13.32 0.60
C ARG A 14 -2.51 12.71 -0.37
N GLU A 15 -1.29 12.49 0.08
CA GLU A 15 -0.23 11.89 -0.73
C GLU A 15 -0.48 10.39 -0.89
N THR A 16 -0.97 9.73 0.15
CA THR A 16 -1.37 8.31 0.12
C THR A 16 -2.47 8.06 -0.93
N LYS A 17 -3.45 8.98 -1.05
CA LYS A 17 -4.47 8.94 -2.12
C LYS A 17 -3.88 9.10 -3.52
N ARG A 18 -2.85 9.93 -3.70
CA ARG A 18 -2.18 10.11 -5.00
C ARG A 18 -1.52 8.81 -5.45
N ILE A 19 -0.89 8.09 -4.53
CA ILE A 19 -0.24 6.80 -4.80
C ILE A 19 -1.29 5.71 -5.11
N TRP A 20 -2.44 5.74 -4.44
CA TRP A 20 -3.56 4.85 -4.76
C TRP A 20 -4.07 5.06 -6.21
N LEU A 21 -4.29 6.31 -6.64
CA LEU A 21 -4.77 6.63 -7.99
C LEU A 21 -3.81 6.19 -9.10
N GLN A 22 -2.49 6.18 -8.85
CA GLN A 22 -1.53 5.63 -9.80
C GLN A 22 -1.65 4.10 -9.90
N GLY A 23 -2.09 3.44 -8.84
CA GLY A 23 -2.29 2.00 -8.78
C GLY A 23 -3.45 1.46 -9.60
N THR A 24 -4.45 2.29 -9.93
CA THR A 24 -5.63 1.86 -10.70
C THR A 24 -5.33 1.63 -12.17
N GLN A 25 -4.18 2.10 -12.67
CA GLN A 25 -3.76 1.93 -14.06
C GLN A 25 -3.18 0.54 -14.35
N GLY A 26 -2.98 -0.29 -13.32
CA GLY A 26 -2.39 -1.62 -13.44
C GLY A 26 -0.87 -1.59 -13.63
N PHE A 27 -0.19 -2.67 -13.24
CA PHE A 27 1.26 -2.80 -13.35
C PHE A 27 1.64 -4.19 -13.89
N ASP A 28 2.63 -4.21 -14.78
CA ASP A 28 3.32 -5.43 -15.17
C ASP A 28 4.17 -5.91 -13.99
N ARG A 29 4.02 -7.18 -13.59
CA ARG A 29 4.65 -7.72 -12.39
C ARG A 29 6.18 -7.69 -12.44
N LEU A 30 6.78 -7.86 -13.62
CA LEU A 30 8.23 -8.00 -13.81
C LEU A 30 8.90 -6.69 -14.21
N LYS A 31 8.11 -5.69 -14.62
CA LYS A 31 8.63 -4.36 -14.94
C LYS A 31 8.99 -3.59 -13.67
N GLN A 32 10.05 -2.79 -13.75
CA GLN A 32 10.45 -1.86 -12.70
C GLN A 32 9.79 -0.50 -12.88
N TYR A 33 9.34 0.07 -11.77
CA TYR A 33 8.68 1.36 -11.68
C TYR A 33 9.34 2.22 -10.61
N SER A 34 9.42 3.52 -10.87
CA SER A 34 9.62 4.55 -9.85
C SER A 34 8.27 5.15 -9.50
N LEU A 35 8.06 5.46 -8.22
CA LEU A 35 6.78 6.00 -7.77
C LEU A 35 6.97 7.45 -7.30
N ALA A 36 6.14 8.35 -7.82
CA ALA A 36 6.25 9.78 -7.53
C ALA A 36 5.91 10.07 -6.05
N GLY A 37 6.92 10.33 -5.23
CA GLY A 37 6.79 10.46 -3.77
C GLY A 37 7.59 9.42 -2.99
N ILE A 38 8.13 8.38 -3.66
CA ILE A 38 9.11 7.44 -3.09
C ILE A 38 10.41 7.55 -3.89
N ASN A 39 11.16 8.62 -3.63
CA ASN A 39 12.40 8.87 -4.33
C ASN A 39 13.47 7.85 -3.93
N ASN A 40 14.39 7.53 -4.85
CA ASN A 40 15.50 6.58 -4.66
C ASN A 40 15.12 5.10 -4.44
N LYS A 41 13.89 4.70 -4.79
CA LYS A 41 13.49 3.29 -4.79
C LYS A 41 12.86 2.89 -6.11
N LYS A 42 13.33 1.78 -6.67
CA LYS A 42 12.66 1.08 -7.77
C LYS A 42 11.89 -0.09 -7.20
N PHE A 43 10.72 -0.33 -7.78
CA PHE A 43 9.83 -1.40 -7.39
C PHE A 43 9.50 -2.26 -8.60
N TYR A 44 9.56 -3.57 -8.44
CA TYR A 44 8.87 -4.46 -9.37
C TYR A 44 7.36 -4.29 -9.23
N GLY A 45 6.58 -4.50 -10.30
CA GLY A 45 5.14 -4.28 -10.27
C GLY A 45 4.39 -5.04 -9.17
N PHE A 46 4.85 -6.24 -8.78
CA PHE A 46 4.26 -6.96 -7.64
C PHE A 46 4.52 -6.25 -6.29
N GLN A 47 5.69 -5.63 -6.12
CA GLN A 47 6.00 -4.83 -4.93
C GLN A 47 5.16 -3.55 -4.93
N LEU A 48 5.02 -2.92 -6.09
CA LEU A 48 4.21 -1.71 -6.26
C LEU A 48 2.73 -1.96 -5.97
N HIS A 49 2.21 -3.10 -6.41
CA HIS A 49 0.86 -3.54 -6.10
C HIS A 49 0.62 -3.61 -4.57
N THR A 50 1.60 -4.11 -3.82
CA THR A 50 1.55 -4.15 -2.35
C THR A 50 1.49 -2.73 -1.75
N TYR A 51 2.27 -1.79 -2.29
CA TYR A 51 2.26 -0.40 -1.82
C TYR A 51 0.95 0.31 -2.15
N CYS A 52 0.39 0.13 -3.34
CA CYS A 52 -0.91 0.69 -3.72
C CYS A 52 -2.06 0.07 -2.92
N PHE A 53 -1.98 -1.22 -2.59
CA PHE A 53 -2.96 -1.86 -1.71
C PHE A 53 -2.92 -1.27 -0.30
N VAL A 54 -1.72 -1.14 0.28
CA VAL A 54 -1.59 -0.53 1.62
C VAL A 54 -2.01 0.94 1.61
N SER A 55 -1.68 1.70 0.56
CA SER A 55 -2.15 3.09 0.45
C SER A 55 -3.68 3.18 0.39
N TYR A 56 -4.32 2.28 -0.34
CA TYR A 56 -5.78 2.15 -0.38
C TYR A 56 -6.36 1.85 1.01
N THR A 57 -5.72 0.96 1.76
CA THR A 57 -6.18 0.57 3.11
C THR A 57 -6.14 1.68 4.14
N ILE A 58 -5.17 2.57 4.01
CA ILE A 58 -5.02 3.73 4.88
C ILE A 58 -5.98 4.84 4.44
N ALA A 59 -6.13 5.05 3.13
CA ALA A 59 -6.94 6.13 2.59
C ALA A 59 -8.46 5.88 2.67
N LEU A 60 -8.91 4.63 2.51
CA LEU A 60 -10.33 4.26 2.38
C LEU A 60 -10.67 2.95 3.14
N PRO A 61 -10.43 2.87 4.47
CA PRO A 61 -10.60 1.63 5.24
C PRO A 61 -12.03 1.09 5.22
N LYS A 62 -13.06 1.96 5.12
CA LYS A 62 -14.48 1.54 5.09
C LYS A 62 -14.87 0.79 3.81
N MET A 63 -14.20 1.05 2.67
CA MET A 63 -14.49 0.34 1.42
C MET A 63 -13.92 -1.08 1.41
N LEU A 64 -12.80 -1.32 2.09
CA LEU A 64 -12.15 -2.64 2.12
C LEU A 64 -12.96 -3.71 2.81
N VAL A 65 -13.64 -3.35 3.91
CA VAL A 65 -14.55 -4.27 4.61
C VAL A 65 -15.67 -4.74 3.69
N LYS A 66 -16.13 -3.86 2.77
CA LYS A 66 -17.18 -4.21 1.79
C LYS A 66 -16.66 -5.06 0.63
N LEU A 67 -15.38 -4.94 0.28
CA LEU A 67 -14.80 -5.63 -0.87
C LEU A 67 -14.28 -7.05 -0.56
N GLN A 68 -14.25 -7.46 0.71
CA GLN A 68 -13.79 -8.79 1.16
C GLN A 68 -12.52 -9.28 0.46
N LEU A 69 -11.55 -8.39 0.24
CA LEU A 69 -10.34 -8.74 -0.50
C LEU A 69 -9.51 -9.75 0.30
N ARG A 70 -9.02 -10.80 -0.35
CA ARG A 70 -8.21 -11.87 0.25
C ARG A 70 -6.97 -11.34 0.99
N CYS A 71 -6.40 -10.24 0.51
CA CYS A 71 -5.24 -9.57 1.11
C CYS A 71 -5.58 -8.73 2.36
N TYR A 72 -6.87 -8.60 2.71
CA TYR A 72 -7.31 -7.82 3.86
C TYR A 72 -6.94 -8.49 5.19
N GLU A 73 -7.01 -9.81 5.27
CA GLU A 73 -6.57 -10.56 6.46
C GLU A 73 -5.07 -10.39 6.71
N GLU A 74 -4.26 -10.49 5.65
CA GLU A 74 -2.81 -10.24 5.73
C GLU A 74 -2.50 -8.81 6.16
N PHE A 75 -3.27 -7.82 5.69
CA PHE A 75 -3.16 -6.44 6.14
C PHE A 75 -3.49 -6.28 7.62
N LEU A 76 -4.61 -6.85 8.07
CA LEU A 76 -5.02 -6.82 9.48
C LEU A 76 -3.99 -7.50 10.37
N LEU A 77 -3.45 -8.64 9.95
CA LEU A 77 -2.36 -9.32 10.64
C LEU A 77 -1.11 -8.44 10.73
N ALA A 78 -0.66 -7.86 9.61
CA ALA A 78 0.50 -6.97 9.61
C ALA A 78 0.30 -5.72 10.50
N ARG A 79 -0.92 -5.16 10.51
CA ARG A 79 -1.30 -4.03 11.37
C ARG A 79 -1.38 -4.43 12.86
N ASN A 80 -1.93 -5.60 13.18
CA ASN A 80 -2.08 -6.07 14.55
C ASN A 80 -0.75 -6.54 15.16
N VAL A 81 0.10 -7.20 14.37
CA VAL A 81 1.47 -7.56 14.76
C VAL A 81 2.27 -6.31 15.09
N LYS A 82 2.05 -5.21 14.35
CA LYS A 82 2.63 -3.91 14.67
C LYS A 82 2.08 -3.33 15.98
N ASN A 83 0.76 -3.37 16.23
CA ASN A 83 0.16 -2.83 17.46
C ASN A 83 0.60 -3.55 18.74
N ARG A 84 1.14 -4.78 18.65
CA ARG A 84 1.71 -5.51 19.79
C ARG A 84 3.20 -5.23 20.03
N MET A 85 3.86 -4.53 19.11
CA MET A 85 5.29 -4.18 19.19
C MET A 85 5.55 -2.71 19.54
N ASN A 86 4.49 -1.95 19.84
CA ASN A 86 4.53 -0.59 20.40
C ASN A 86 3.94 -0.62 21.81
#